data_AF-A0A4P1S1Z2-F1
#
_entry.id   AF-A0A4P1S1Z2-F1
#
_cell.length_a   1.000
_cell.length_b   1.000
_cell.length_c   1.000
_cell.angle_alpha   90.00
_cell.angle_beta   90.00
_cell.angle_gamma   90.00
#
_symmetry.space_group_name_H-M   'P 1'
#
loop_
_entity.id
_entity.type
_entity.pdbx_description
1 polymer ?
#
loop_
_entity_poly.entity_id
_entity_poly.type
_entity_poly.pdbx_seq_one_letter_code
_entity_poly.pdbx_strand_id
1 'polypeptide(L)'
;LHPLWYSRLLPIYFFFTAVGAGLGMTVVESYLSWRGMGHEAPLPVLANLVRGMVVIQLTFFVAMFEGLIVSHKLGYLVDGSFESGMWWLEMALWVFIPTIIAFRKKWMLTRLGVFTAGFSGVLGFLMNRLNVSMTAFQWSAKVKYVPSWQEMAVSASFVVVSFIIFAYGVKYFGLFHEEDLEPIDSIEESAVKAG
;
A
#
# COMPACT_ATOMS: atom_id res chain seq x y z
N LEU A 1 9.42 -21.84 -6.03
CA LEU A 1 9.22 -20.40 -6.30
C LEU A 1 10.11 -20.00 -7.47
N HIS A 2 9.62 -19.17 -8.39
CA HIS A 2 10.44 -18.66 -9.50
C HIS A 2 11.59 -17.78 -8.97
N PRO A 3 12.80 -17.81 -9.58
CA PRO A 3 13.98 -17.11 -9.07
C PRO A 3 13.82 -15.60 -8.84
N LEU A 4 12.86 -14.95 -9.53
CA LEU A 4 12.53 -13.53 -9.41
C LEU A 4 11.90 -13.14 -8.06
N TRP A 5 11.12 -14.03 -7.45
CA TRP A 5 10.45 -13.76 -6.15
C TRP A 5 11.10 -14.54 -5.01
N TYR A 6 12.05 -15.43 -5.28
CA TYR A 6 12.75 -16.19 -4.26
C TYR A 6 14.01 -15.46 -3.75
N SER A 7 13.98 -15.07 -2.49
CA SER A 7 15.14 -14.57 -1.75
C SER A 7 15.19 -15.16 -0.34
N ARG A 8 16.40 -15.32 0.21
CA ARG A 8 16.59 -15.74 1.62
C ARG A 8 15.97 -14.73 2.60
N LEU A 9 15.80 -13.48 2.19
CA LEU A 9 15.23 -12.38 2.97
C LEU A 9 13.72 -12.18 2.75
N LEU A 10 13.02 -13.18 2.19
CA LEU A 10 11.57 -13.12 1.93
C LEU A 10 10.72 -12.63 3.12
N PRO A 11 10.97 -13.07 4.39
CA PRO A 11 10.16 -12.60 5.52
C PRO A 11 10.27 -11.10 5.75
N ILE A 12 11.46 -10.53 5.54
CA ILE A 12 11.73 -9.11 5.70
C ILE A 12 11.02 -8.31 4.60
N TYR A 13 11.10 -8.80 3.36
CA TYR A 13 10.40 -8.23 2.21
C TYR A 13 8.88 -8.19 2.43
N PHE A 14 8.31 -9.25 3.00
CA PHE A 14 6.89 -9.27 3.35
C PHE A 14 6.51 -8.30 4.47
N PHE A 15 7.42 -8.03 5.40
CA PHE A 15 7.19 -7.02 6.44
C PHE A 15 7.15 -5.62 5.84
N PHE A 16 8.14 -5.24 5.03
CA PHE A 16 8.15 -3.94 4.35
C PHE A 16 6.90 -3.72 3.48
N THR A 17 6.48 -4.75 2.74
CA THR A 17 5.29 -4.65 1.89
C THR A 17 4.01 -4.54 2.70
N ALA A 18 3.91 -5.23 3.84
CA ALA A 18 2.77 -5.13 4.76
C ALA A 18 2.67 -3.73 5.40
N VAL A 19 3.78 -3.15 5.85
CA VAL A 19 3.77 -1.79 6.43
C VAL A 19 3.39 -0.75 5.39
N GLY A 20 3.96 -0.83 4.18
CA GLY A 20 3.59 0.06 3.08
C GLY A 20 2.11 -0.08 2.69
N ALA A 21 1.59 -1.30 2.62
CA ALA A 21 0.17 -1.54 2.34
C ALA A 21 -0.74 -1.00 3.43
N GLY A 22 -0.37 -1.14 4.71
CA GLY A 22 -1.13 -0.58 5.82
C GLY A 22 -1.28 0.93 5.72
N LEU A 23 -0.19 1.65 5.47
CA LEU A 23 -0.22 3.11 5.27
C LEU A 23 -1.09 3.52 4.07
N GLY A 24 -1.00 2.77 2.96
CA GLY A 24 -1.86 2.99 1.79
C GLY A 24 -3.33 2.75 2.08
N MET A 25 -3.65 1.70 2.85
CA MET A 25 -5.02 1.35 3.22
C MET A 25 -5.64 2.40 4.13
N THR A 26 -4.91 2.93 5.12
CA THR A 26 -5.41 4.01 5.98
C THR A 26 -5.80 5.26 5.18
N VAL A 27 -5.04 5.59 4.13
CA VAL A 27 -5.38 6.70 3.22
C VAL A 27 -6.67 6.40 2.43
N VAL A 28 -6.83 5.17 1.94
CA VAL A 28 -8.04 4.72 1.24
C VAL A 28 -9.27 4.75 2.16
N GLU A 29 -9.15 4.24 3.38
CA GLU A 29 -10.22 4.23 4.38
C GLU A 29 -10.61 5.64 4.79
N SER A 30 -9.63 6.53 5.00
CA SER A 30 -9.88 7.95 5.32
C SER A 30 -10.66 8.64 4.21
N TYR A 31 -10.33 8.35 2.94
CA TYR A 31 -11.05 8.91 1.79
C TYR A 31 -12.48 8.34 1.67
N LEU A 32 -12.67 7.05 1.92
CA LEU A 32 -13.99 6.41 1.90
C LEU A 32 -14.86 6.88 3.06
N SER A 33 -14.28 7.08 4.25
CA SER A 33 -14.97 7.64 5.41
C SER A 33 -15.45 9.07 5.14
N TRP A 34 -14.63 9.91 4.50
CA TRP A 34 -15.08 11.23 4.04
C TRP A 34 -16.29 11.13 3.10
N ARG A 35 -16.24 10.24 2.11
CA ARG A 35 -17.32 10.10 1.12
C ARG A 35 -18.60 9.50 1.71
N GLY A 36 -18.48 8.57 2.66
CA GLY A 36 -19.62 7.82 3.23
C GLY A 36 -20.19 8.42 4.51
N MET A 37 -19.39 9.14 5.29
CA MET A 37 -19.74 9.62 6.63
C MET A 37 -19.52 11.14 6.80
N GLY A 38 -18.98 11.83 5.80
CA GLY A 38 -18.78 13.28 5.81
C GLY A 38 -17.61 13.77 6.68
N HIS A 39 -16.82 12.87 7.26
CA HIS A 39 -15.70 13.24 8.13
C HIS A 39 -14.43 13.56 7.33
N GLU A 40 -13.88 14.74 7.51
CA GLU A 40 -12.73 15.22 6.73
C GLU A 40 -11.41 15.00 7.45
N ALA A 41 -10.66 13.97 7.04
CA ALA A 41 -9.28 13.83 7.46
C ALA A 41 -8.40 14.93 6.82
N PRO A 42 -7.48 15.59 7.57
CA PRO A 42 -6.67 16.67 7.03
C PRO A 42 -5.75 16.19 5.90
N LEU A 43 -5.83 16.84 4.74
CA LEU A 43 -5.03 16.49 3.56
C LEU A 43 -3.51 16.44 3.81
N PRO A 44 -2.91 17.36 4.59
CA PRO A 44 -1.48 17.29 4.91
C PRO A 44 -1.09 15.99 5.62
N VAL A 45 -1.96 15.46 6.48
CA VAL A 45 -1.72 14.20 7.20
C VAL A 45 -1.75 13.03 6.22
N LEU A 46 -2.76 12.94 5.36
CA LEU A 46 -2.85 11.87 4.35
C LEU A 46 -1.68 11.92 3.37
N ALA A 47 -1.25 13.11 2.96
CA ALA A 47 -0.09 13.29 2.09
C ALA A 47 1.21 12.82 2.78
N ASN A 48 1.37 13.05 4.08
CA ASN A 48 2.50 12.54 4.85
C ASN A 48 2.47 11.02 4.99
N LEU A 49 1.29 10.40 5.15
CA LEU A 49 1.15 8.94 5.12
C LEU A 49 1.60 8.36 3.77
N VAL A 50 1.17 8.96 2.65
CA VAL A 50 1.62 8.53 1.31
C VAL A 50 3.13 8.69 1.15
N ARG A 51 3.73 9.77 1.68
CA ARG A 51 5.19 9.93 1.65
C ARG A 51 5.89 8.83 2.44
N GLY A 52 5.42 8.52 3.65
CA GLY A 52 5.95 7.41 4.46
C GLY A 52 5.82 6.07 3.72
N MET A 53 4.67 5.81 3.12
CA MET A 53 4.41 4.65 2.28
C MET A 53 5.44 4.54 1.14
N VAL A 54 5.65 5.63 0.39
CA VAL A 54 6.59 5.66 -0.74
C VAL A 54 8.04 5.44 -0.29
N VAL A 55 8.46 6.00 0.84
CA VAL A 55 9.81 5.76 1.39
C VAL A 55 10.02 4.28 1.66
N ILE A 56 9.08 3.63 2.34
CA ILE A 56 9.14 2.21 2.68
C ILE A 56 9.15 1.33 1.42
N GLN A 57 8.30 1.65 0.43
CA GLN A 57 8.24 0.96 -0.86
C GLN A 57 9.54 1.10 -1.66
N LEU A 58 10.13 2.29 -1.68
CA LEU A 58 11.42 2.53 -2.34
C LEU A 58 12.56 1.80 -1.64
N THR A 59 12.59 1.78 -0.31
CA THR A 59 13.60 1.01 0.45
C THR A 59 13.53 -0.47 0.10
N PHE A 60 12.32 -1.05 0.06
CA PHE A 60 12.15 -2.41 -0.42
C PHE A 60 12.65 -2.56 -1.86
N PHE A 61 12.29 -1.63 -2.75
CA PHE A 61 12.63 -1.74 -4.17
C PHE A 61 14.13 -1.81 -4.36
N VAL A 62 14.88 -0.94 -3.68
CA VAL A 62 16.34 -0.93 -3.68
C VAL A 62 16.89 -2.25 -3.11
N ALA A 63 16.41 -2.70 -1.95
CA ALA A 63 16.87 -3.94 -1.33
C ALA A 63 16.60 -5.18 -2.21
N MET A 64 15.43 -5.22 -2.85
CA MET A 64 15.07 -6.29 -3.80
C MET A 64 15.98 -6.26 -5.03
N PHE A 65 16.22 -5.07 -5.59
CA PHE A 65 17.06 -4.89 -6.77
C PHE A 65 18.51 -5.30 -6.51
N GLU A 66 19.07 -4.91 -5.36
CA GLU A 66 20.40 -5.37 -4.92
C GLU A 66 20.45 -6.90 -4.79
N GLY A 67 19.42 -7.52 -4.20
CA GLY A 67 19.33 -8.97 -4.09
C GLY A 67 19.34 -9.69 -5.46
N LEU A 68 18.73 -9.08 -6.49
CA LEU A 68 18.72 -9.62 -7.86
C LEU A 68 20.08 -9.46 -8.56
N ILE A 69 20.78 -8.34 -8.32
CA ILE A 69 22.14 -8.12 -8.82
C ILE A 69 23.09 -9.17 -8.26
N VAL A 70 23.12 -9.33 -6.93
CA VAL A 70 24.02 -10.27 -6.23
C VAL A 70 23.74 -11.72 -6.65
N SER A 71 22.49 -12.05 -6.95
CA SER A 71 22.11 -13.39 -7.39
C SER A 71 22.39 -13.66 -8.87
N HIS A 72 22.91 -12.70 -9.65
CA HIS A 72 23.08 -12.76 -11.11
C HIS A 72 21.80 -13.13 -11.88
N LYS A 73 20.63 -12.78 -11.33
CA LYS A 73 19.31 -13.15 -11.88
C LYS A 73 18.66 -12.04 -12.71
N LEU A 74 19.39 -10.96 -13.00
CA LEU A 74 18.88 -9.83 -13.79
C LEU A 74 18.38 -10.23 -15.18
N GLY A 75 18.94 -11.28 -15.78
CA GLY A 75 18.49 -11.79 -17.08
C GLY A 75 17.01 -12.18 -17.10
N TYR A 76 16.46 -12.67 -15.99
CA TYR A 76 15.04 -13.04 -15.89
C TYR A 76 14.10 -11.83 -15.92
N LEU A 77 14.59 -10.61 -15.67
CA LEU A 77 13.78 -9.38 -15.78
C LEU A 77 13.53 -8.97 -17.22
N VAL A 78 14.38 -9.40 -18.16
CA VAL A 78 14.39 -8.94 -19.57
C VAL A 78 14.05 -10.08 -20.54
N ASP A 79 13.83 -11.30 -20.03
CA ASP A 79 13.54 -12.51 -20.81
C ASP A 79 12.21 -12.45 -21.59
N GLY A 80 11.37 -11.43 -21.33
CA GLY A 80 10.08 -11.24 -22.02
C GLY A 80 9.03 -12.32 -21.69
N SER A 81 9.33 -13.17 -20.70
CA SER A 81 8.41 -14.18 -20.17
C SER A 81 7.19 -13.54 -19.49
N PHE A 82 6.12 -14.31 -19.34
CA PHE A 82 4.90 -13.88 -18.66
C PHE A 82 5.19 -13.41 -17.21
N GLU A 83 6.14 -14.08 -16.57
CA GLU A 83 6.65 -13.78 -15.24
C GLU A 83 7.36 -12.42 -15.17
N SER A 84 8.17 -12.09 -16.17
CA SER A 84 8.81 -10.76 -16.28
C SER A 84 7.77 -9.65 -16.43
N GLY A 85 6.76 -9.85 -17.28
CA GLY A 85 5.66 -8.89 -17.46
C GLY A 85 4.86 -8.66 -16.17
N MET A 86 4.55 -9.73 -15.43
CA MET A 86 3.87 -9.64 -14.13
C MET A 86 4.71 -8.90 -13.08
N TRP A 87 6.03 -9.11 -13.07
CA TRP A 87 6.94 -8.41 -12.17
C TRP A 87 6.99 -6.89 -12.47
N TRP A 88 7.08 -6.51 -13.75
CA TRP A 88 7.04 -5.09 -14.12
C TRP A 88 5.70 -4.42 -13.82
N LEU A 89 4.59 -5.13 -14.04
CA LEU A 89 3.26 -4.64 -13.67
C LEU A 89 3.14 -4.41 -12.16
N GLU A 90 3.65 -5.35 -11.36
CA GLU A 90 3.72 -5.23 -9.91
C GLU A 90 4.53 -4.00 -9.49
N MET A 91 5.76 -3.83 -10.00
CA MET A 91 6.60 -2.67 -9.68
C MET A 91 5.99 -1.35 -10.15
N ALA A 92 5.27 -1.34 -11.27
CA ALA A 92 4.56 -0.17 -11.78
C ALA A 92 3.45 0.28 -10.82
N LEU A 93 2.58 -0.65 -10.42
CA LEU A 93 1.47 -0.37 -9.51
C LEU A 93 1.97 -0.04 -8.10
N TRP A 94 2.95 -0.81 -7.62
CA TRP A 94 3.36 -0.78 -6.23
C TRP A 94 4.38 0.30 -5.91
N VAL A 95 5.32 0.60 -6.82
CA VAL A 95 6.42 1.55 -6.57
C VAL A 95 6.31 2.76 -7.49
N PHE A 96 6.25 2.58 -8.81
CA PHE A 96 6.41 3.70 -9.74
C PHE A 96 5.25 4.69 -9.70
N ILE A 97 4.00 4.21 -9.77
CA ILE A 97 2.82 5.08 -9.72
C ILE A 97 2.74 5.90 -8.42
N PRO A 98 2.76 5.30 -7.21
CA PRO A 98 2.68 6.08 -5.98
C PRO A 98 3.87 7.02 -5.81
N THR A 99 5.07 6.61 -6.24
CA THR A 99 6.27 7.45 -6.22
C THR A 99 6.12 8.68 -7.12
N ILE A 100 5.70 8.50 -8.38
CA ILE A 100 5.50 9.60 -9.33
C ILE A 100 4.47 10.60 -8.79
N ILE A 101 3.38 10.09 -8.22
CA ILE A 101 2.34 10.96 -7.65
C ILE A 101 2.87 11.72 -6.43
N ALA A 102 3.64 11.07 -5.54
CA ALA A 102 4.24 11.70 -4.37
C ALA A 102 5.26 12.79 -4.73
N PHE A 103 6.05 12.61 -5.78
CA PHE A 103 6.99 13.63 -6.28
C PHE A 103 6.29 14.84 -6.90
N ARG A 104 5.06 14.69 -7.40
CA ARG A 104 4.28 15.78 -8.00
C ARG A 104 3.50 16.51 -6.92
N LYS A 105 4.07 17.61 -6.39
CA LYS A 105 3.44 18.47 -5.36
C LYS A 105 1.98 18.86 -5.69
N LYS A 106 1.64 19.11 -6.96
CA LYS A 106 0.27 19.42 -7.40
C LYS A 106 -0.73 18.30 -7.09
N TRP A 107 -0.33 17.04 -7.24
CA TRP A 107 -1.21 15.88 -7.00
C TRP A 107 -1.33 15.58 -5.51
N MET A 108 -0.27 15.79 -4.75
CA MET A 108 -0.27 15.69 -3.28
C MET A 108 -1.09 16.77 -2.56
N LEU A 109 -1.49 17.84 -3.26
CA LEU A 109 -2.39 18.87 -2.75
C LEU A 109 -3.88 18.53 -3.01
N THR A 110 -4.16 17.47 -3.78
CA THR A 110 -5.51 17.09 -4.19
C THR A 110 -5.91 15.78 -3.52
N ARG A 111 -7.14 15.70 -2.98
CA ARG A 111 -7.65 14.48 -2.32
C ARG A 111 -7.57 13.24 -3.23
N LEU A 112 -7.97 13.42 -4.49
CA LEU A 112 -7.92 12.37 -5.50
C LEU A 112 -6.50 11.89 -5.78
N GLY A 113 -5.50 12.77 -5.79
CA GLY A 113 -4.11 12.37 -6.02
C GLY A 113 -3.53 11.56 -4.85
N VAL A 114 -3.85 11.95 -3.63
CA VAL A 114 -3.45 11.22 -2.42
C VAL A 114 -4.16 9.87 -2.34
N PHE A 115 -5.45 9.81 -2.68
CA PHE A 115 -6.21 8.57 -2.78
C PHE A 115 -5.67 7.62 -3.85
N THR A 116 -5.40 8.12 -5.08
CA THR A 116 -4.90 7.26 -6.16
C THR A 116 -3.52 6.71 -5.85
N ALA A 117 -2.65 7.48 -5.18
CA ALA A 117 -1.36 6.98 -4.71
C ALA A 117 -1.53 5.84 -3.68
N GLY A 118 -2.34 6.05 -2.63
CA GLY A 118 -2.63 5.03 -1.63
C GLY A 118 -3.26 3.78 -2.23
N PHE A 119 -4.27 3.95 -3.08
CA PHE A 119 -4.97 2.87 -3.77
C PHE A 119 -4.05 2.06 -4.70
N SER A 120 -3.20 2.74 -5.49
CA SER A 120 -2.22 2.06 -6.33
C SER A 120 -1.22 1.26 -5.50
N GLY A 121 -0.76 1.81 -4.37
CA GLY A 121 0.12 1.11 -3.43
C GLY A 121 -0.53 -0.16 -2.84
N VAL A 122 -1.80 -0.10 -2.46
CA VAL A 122 -2.54 -1.29 -1.99
C VAL A 122 -2.73 -2.31 -3.11
N LEU A 123 -3.08 -1.86 -4.31
CA LEU A 123 -3.28 -2.73 -5.47
C LEU A 123 -1.98 -3.43 -5.89
N GLY A 124 -0.85 -2.72 -5.87
CA GLY A 124 0.46 -3.28 -6.13
C GLY A 124 0.88 -4.32 -5.09
N PHE A 125 0.55 -4.10 -3.82
CA PHE A 125 0.76 -5.10 -2.76
C PHE A 125 -0.08 -6.36 -2.98
N LEU A 126 -1.35 -6.20 -3.37
CA LEU A 126 -2.22 -7.32 -3.69
C LEU A 126 -1.65 -8.14 -4.85
N MET A 127 -1.14 -7.45 -5.88
CA MET A 127 -0.46 -8.09 -7.02
C MET A 127 0.78 -8.85 -6.57
N ASN A 128 1.60 -8.29 -5.68
CA ASN A 128 2.75 -8.99 -5.09
C ASN A 128 2.33 -10.28 -4.37
N ARG A 129 1.26 -10.22 -3.57
CA ARG A 129 0.73 -11.41 -2.87
C ARG A 129 0.21 -12.47 -3.84
N LEU A 130 -0.47 -12.07 -4.90
CA LEU A 130 -0.95 -12.98 -5.94
C LEU A 130 0.21 -13.61 -6.72
N ASN A 131 1.18 -12.82 -7.18
CA ASN A 131 2.34 -13.31 -7.94
C ASN A 131 3.16 -14.32 -7.13
N VAL A 132 3.47 -14.01 -5.87
CA VAL A 132 4.23 -14.93 -5.00
C VAL A 132 3.45 -16.22 -4.74
N SER A 133 2.13 -16.14 -4.51
CA SER A 133 1.29 -17.31 -4.26
C SER A 133 1.15 -18.18 -5.52
N MET A 134 0.82 -17.58 -6.67
CA MET A 134 0.68 -18.30 -7.94
C MET A 134 1.99 -18.98 -8.36
N THR A 135 3.13 -18.30 -8.25
CA THR A 135 4.43 -18.87 -8.61
C THR A 135 4.90 -19.93 -7.60
N ALA A 136 4.44 -19.88 -6.35
CA ALA A 136 4.64 -20.96 -5.38
C ALA A 136 3.82 -22.21 -5.76
N PHE A 137 2.54 -22.03 -6.11
CA PHE A 137 1.66 -23.14 -6.50
C PHE A 137 2.03 -23.77 -7.84
N GLN A 138 2.38 -22.98 -8.85
CA GLN A 138 2.86 -23.50 -10.14
C GLN A 138 4.11 -24.36 -9.99
N TRP A 139 5.02 -23.98 -9.08
CA TRP A 139 6.19 -24.80 -8.74
C TRP A 139 5.83 -26.12 -8.04
N SER A 140 4.83 -26.11 -7.16
CA SER A 140 4.38 -27.31 -6.43
C SER A 140 3.53 -28.26 -7.28
N ALA A 141 2.70 -27.73 -8.18
CA ALA A 141 1.74 -28.52 -8.94
C ALA A 141 2.20 -28.87 -10.36
N LYS A 142 3.28 -28.25 -10.89
CA LYS A 142 3.74 -28.37 -12.30
C LYS A 142 2.66 -28.07 -13.36
N VAL A 143 1.54 -27.47 -12.98
CA VAL A 143 0.43 -27.08 -13.86
C VAL A 143 0.18 -25.58 -13.73
N LYS A 144 -0.16 -24.89 -14.83
CA LYS A 144 -0.57 -23.48 -14.82
C LYS A 144 -1.85 -23.32 -14.00
N TYR A 145 -1.74 -22.76 -12.81
CA TYR A 145 -2.89 -22.45 -11.95
C TYR A 145 -3.46 -21.09 -12.31
N VAL A 146 -4.77 -21.05 -12.57
CA VAL A 146 -5.57 -19.82 -12.75
C VAL A 146 -6.65 -19.88 -11.67
N PRO A 147 -6.76 -18.86 -10.79
CA PRO A 147 -7.71 -18.89 -9.69
C PRO A 147 -9.14 -19.00 -10.23
N SER A 148 -9.92 -19.87 -9.61
CA SER A 148 -11.33 -20.02 -9.90
C SER A 148 -12.11 -18.76 -9.47
N TRP A 149 -13.25 -18.52 -10.12
CA TRP A 149 -14.15 -17.43 -9.72
C TRP A 149 -14.57 -17.51 -8.25
N GLN A 150 -14.70 -18.72 -7.71
CA GLN A 150 -15.06 -18.94 -6.31
C GLN A 150 -13.96 -18.49 -5.34
N GLU A 151 -12.69 -18.74 -5.64
CA GLU A 151 -11.56 -18.29 -4.81
C GLU A 151 -11.45 -16.75 -4.80
N MET A 152 -11.71 -16.11 -5.94
CA MET A 152 -11.79 -14.65 -6.01
C MET A 152 -12.98 -14.11 -5.18
N ALA A 153 -14.15 -14.75 -5.26
CA ALA A 153 -15.33 -14.35 -4.51
C ALA A 153 -15.13 -14.49 -2.99
N VAL A 154 -14.49 -15.58 -2.54
CA VAL A 154 -14.15 -15.78 -1.12
C VAL A 154 -13.14 -14.74 -0.66
N SER A 155 -12.13 -14.42 -1.47
CA SER A 155 -11.15 -13.38 -1.12
C SER A 155 -11.81 -12.00 -1.02
N ALA A 156 -12.73 -11.68 -1.93
CA ALA A 156 -13.48 -10.44 -1.91
C ALA A 156 -14.44 -10.34 -0.71
N SER A 157 -15.01 -11.46 -0.24
CA SER A 157 -15.91 -11.45 0.91
C SER A 157 -15.19 -11.03 2.20
N PHE A 158 -13.94 -11.45 2.40
CA PHE A 158 -13.13 -11.00 3.54
C PHE A 158 -12.92 -9.48 3.55
N VAL A 159 -12.70 -8.87 2.38
CA VAL A 159 -12.58 -7.42 2.25
C VAL A 159 -13.89 -6.74 2.62
N VAL A 160 -15.02 -7.22 2.09
CA VAL A 160 -16.35 -6.67 2.39
C VAL A 160 -16.68 -6.80 3.88
N VAL A 161 -16.43 -7.95 4.48
CA VAL A 161 -16.64 -8.19 5.92
C VAL A 161 -15.77 -7.24 6.76
N SER A 162 -14.52 -7.00 6.35
CA SER A 162 -13.64 -6.05 7.04
C SER A 162 -14.20 -4.63 7.03
N PHE A 163 -14.72 -4.16 5.89
CA PHE A 163 -15.39 -2.86 5.80
C PHE A 163 -16.67 -2.79 6.65
N ILE A 164 -17.45 -3.88 6.72
CA ILE A 164 -18.64 -3.94 7.58
C ILE A 164 -18.22 -3.82 9.04
N ILE A 165 -17.22 -4.58 9.48
CA ILE A 165 -16.71 -4.51 10.86
C ILE A 165 -16.22 -3.10 11.18
N PHE A 166 -15.47 -2.47 10.27
CA PHE A 166 -15.02 -1.08 10.43
C PHE A 166 -16.19 -0.10 10.55
N ALA A 167 -17.19 -0.20 9.68
CA ALA A 167 -18.36 0.68 9.70
C ALA A 167 -19.19 0.51 10.99
N TYR A 168 -19.36 -0.73 11.45
CA TYR A 168 -19.98 -1.00 12.76
C TYR A 168 -19.13 -0.42 13.89
N GLY A 169 -17.80 -0.60 13.84
CA GLY A 169 -16.87 -0.04 14.81
C GLY A 169 -17.05 1.48 14.96
N VAL A 170 -17.04 2.21 13.85
CA VAL A 170 -17.26 3.66 13.84
C VAL A 170 -18.62 4.05 14.41
N LYS A 171 -19.69 3.33 14.04
CA LYS A 171 -21.06 3.63 14.48
C LYS A 171 -21.28 3.42 15.98
N TYR A 172 -20.69 2.38 16.57
CA TYR A 172 -20.96 1.99 17.95
C TYR A 172 -19.94 2.51 18.97
N PHE A 173 -18.67 2.72 18.57
CA PHE A 173 -17.63 3.15 19.51
C PHE A 173 -17.40 4.66 19.58
N GLY A 174 -18.11 5.47 18.80
CA GLY A 174 -17.97 6.93 18.88
C GLY A 174 -16.52 7.40 18.70
N LEU A 175 -15.80 6.79 17.76
CA LEU A 175 -14.35 7.01 17.55
C LEU A 175 -13.97 8.46 17.23
N PHE A 176 -14.94 9.27 16.80
CA PHE A 176 -14.77 10.70 16.58
C PHE A 176 -15.21 11.44 17.84
N HIS A 177 -14.26 11.75 18.73
CA HIS A 177 -14.50 12.74 19.78
C HIS A 177 -14.63 14.12 19.12
N GLU A 178 -15.65 14.88 19.53
CA GLU A 178 -15.86 16.28 19.18
C GLU A 178 -14.94 17.23 20.00
N GLU A 179 -13.95 16.71 20.71
CA GLU A 179 -13.13 17.49 21.64
C GLU A 179 -12.02 18.29 20.94
N ASP A 180 -12.25 19.61 20.98
CA ASP A 180 -11.27 20.65 21.26
C ASP A 180 -10.16 20.83 20.22
N LEU A 181 -10.54 21.48 19.13
CA LEU A 181 -9.64 22.41 18.47
C LEU A 181 -9.24 23.50 19.48
N GLU A 182 -8.24 23.25 20.32
CA GLU A 182 -7.54 24.34 20.97
C GLU A 182 -7.03 25.27 19.86
N PRO A 183 -7.43 26.55 19.86
CA PRO A 183 -6.93 27.49 18.87
C PRO A 183 -5.42 27.58 19.02
N ILE A 184 -4.73 27.51 17.88
CA ILE A 184 -3.25 27.51 17.76
C ILE A 184 -2.61 28.71 18.52
N ASP A 185 -3.38 29.76 18.82
CA ASP A 185 -2.97 30.91 19.64
C ASP A 185 -2.56 30.55 21.09
N SER A 186 -3.07 29.45 21.69
CA SER A 186 -2.71 29.05 23.07
C SER A 186 -1.26 28.53 23.19
N ILE A 187 -0.71 27.99 22.10
CA ILE A 187 0.66 27.46 22.05
C ILE A 187 1.67 28.60 21.90
N GLU A 188 1.33 29.66 21.16
CA GLU A 188 2.19 30.87 21.09
C GLU A 188 2.18 31.64 22.42
N GLU A 189 1.02 31.76 23.09
CA GLU A 189 0.95 32.52 24.35
C GLU A 189 1.69 31.82 25.52
N SER A 190 1.72 30.49 25.53
CA SER A 190 2.49 29.69 26.49
C SER A 190 3.99 29.70 26.21
N ALA A 191 4.40 29.74 24.94
CA ALA A 191 5.79 29.92 24.55
C ALA A 191 6.33 31.33 24.86
N VAL A 192 5.49 32.36 24.74
CA VAL A 192 5.86 33.76 25.06
C VAL A 192 5.91 34.03 26.55
N LYS A 193 5.07 33.38 27.38
CA LYS A 193 5.13 33.51 28.85
C LYS A 193 6.27 32.70 29.50
N ALA A 194 6.90 31.78 28.77
CA ALA A 194 7.98 30.92 29.26
C ALA A 194 9.39 31.41 28.85
N GLY A 195 9.50 32.50 28.09
CA GLY A 195 10.75 33.18 27.74
C GLY A 195 10.93 34.49 28.51
#